data_AF-A0A7S2JRE8-F1
#
_entry.id   AF-A0A7S2JRE8-F1
#
_cell.length_a   1.000
_cell.length_b   1.000
_cell.length_c   1.000
_cell.angle_alpha   90.00
_cell.angle_beta   90.00
_cell.angle_gamma   90.00
#
_symmetry.space_group_name_H-M   'P 1'
#
loop_
_entity.id
_entity.type
_entity.pdbx_description
1 polymer ?
#
loop_
_entity_poly.entity_id
_entity_poly.type
_entity_poly.pdbx_seq_one_letter_code
_entity_poly.pdbx_strand_id
1 'polypeptide(L)'
;VDSVMNINGFDLHRALKSSPDLLNANAAPTKHDKSVTSVSLDQGAPRHLRLVKKGELDLQEISKWMNELIGVQGETMFRMKGILAIKHAEEKFVYHGVHMIVNGGFSEAWVPKERRESKLVFIGKNLDPKALAARFNSCLVTPENQKQWEKQLRFAIGDRVECLCGANMWVAGTVVALFYRDEKMPPGKVAPYQILLDNEKDHLIWAPSDDDRCIRVLCEDEDSDSKEEDEEAEMEVEEEEA
;
A
#
# COMPACT_ATOMS: atom_id res chain seq x y z
N VAL A 1 -34.02 19.35 2.21
CA VAL A 1 -33.76 18.04 2.84
C VAL A 1 -34.77 16.98 2.36
N ASP A 2 -36.00 17.38 2.01
CA ASP A 2 -37.04 16.47 1.46
C ASP A 2 -36.77 15.85 0.08
N SER A 3 -35.85 16.40 -0.72
CA SER A 3 -35.53 15.86 -2.06
C SER A 3 -34.70 14.57 -2.03
N VAL A 4 -34.12 14.20 -0.89
CA VAL A 4 -33.30 12.99 -0.71
C VAL A 4 -34.10 11.83 -0.11
N MET A 5 -35.28 12.08 0.47
CA MET A 5 -36.12 11.06 1.12
C MET A 5 -37.23 10.49 0.22
N ASN A 6 -37.36 10.96 -1.03
CA ASN A 6 -38.42 10.55 -1.96
C ASN A 6 -37.88 9.80 -3.20
N ILE A 7 -36.80 9.03 -3.05
CA ILE A 7 -36.11 8.35 -4.16
C ILE A 7 -36.79 7.02 -4.53
N ASN A 8 -37.92 6.65 -3.92
CA ASN A 8 -38.65 5.41 -4.20
C ASN A 8 -37.74 4.16 -4.29
N GLY A 9 -36.65 4.12 -3.51
CA GLY A 9 -35.64 3.05 -3.57
C GLY A 9 -36.18 1.68 -3.17
N PHE A 10 -37.30 1.67 -2.44
CA PHE A 10 -38.04 0.49 -2.01
C PHE A 10 -39.49 0.50 -2.53
N ASP A 11 -39.72 1.06 -3.73
CA ASP A 11 -41.04 1.06 -4.37
C ASP A 11 -41.35 -0.31 -4.98
N LEU A 12 -42.26 -1.03 -4.33
CA LEU A 12 -42.70 -2.37 -4.71
C LEU A 12 -43.29 -2.41 -6.12
N HIS A 13 -43.96 -1.33 -6.57
CA HIS A 13 -44.48 -1.28 -7.94
C HIS A 13 -43.36 -1.22 -8.97
N ARG A 14 -42.26 -0.54 -8.67
CA ARG A 14 -41.07 -0.51 -9.54
C ARG A 14 -40.37 -1.87 -9.57
N ALA A 15 -40.25 -2.52 -8.41
CA ALA A 15 -39.69 -3.87 -8.32
C ALA A 15 -40.55 -4.91 -9.08
N LEU A 16 -41.88 -4.83 -8.96
CA LEU A 16 -42.82 -5.68 -9.69
C LEU A 16 -42.86 -5.39 -11.20
N LYS A 17 -42.63 -4.14 -11.64
CA LYS A 17 -42.46 -3.84 -13.08
C LYS A 17 -41.23 -4.53 -13.67
N SER A 18 -40.13 -4.60 -12.92
CA SER A 18 -38.89 -5.25 -13.37
C SER A 18 -38.95 -6.77 -13.21
N SER A 19 -39.73 -7.27 -12.25
CA SER A 19 -39.89 -8.71 -11.98
C SER A 19 -41.32 -8.97 -11.48
N PRO A 20 -42.27 -9.22 -12.40
CA PRO A 20 -43.70 -9.38 -12.08
C PRO A 20 -43.98 -10.50 -11.08
N ASP A 21 -43.16 -11.53 -11.09
CA ASP A 21 -43.30 -12.73 -10.26
C ASP A 21 -42.53 -12.65 -8.92
N LEU A 22 -41.97 -11.49 -8.56
CA LEU A 22 -41.11 -11.34 -7.37
C LEU A 22 -41.77 -11.79 -6.05
N LEU A 23 -43.10 -11.66 -5.93
CA LEU A 23 -43.88 -12.05 -4.75
C LEU A 23 -44.59 -13.41 -4.91
N ASN A 24 -44.46 -14.05 -6.06
CA ASN A 24 -45.19 -15.26 -6.36
C ASN A 24 -44.41 -16.48 -5.81
N ALA A 25 -44.86 -16.99 -4.66
CA ALA A 25 -44.21 -18.12 -3.98
C ALA A 25 -44.18 -19.43 -4.80
N ASN A 26 -44.97 -19.51 -5.87
CA ASN A 26 -45.04 -20.65 -6.79
C ASN A 26 -44.30 -20.41 -8.12
N ALA A 27 -43.70 -19.23 -8.32
CA ALA A 27 -42.92 -18.94 -9.52
C ALA A 27 -41.56 -19.66 -9.51
N ALA A 28 -40.97 -19.84 -10.68
CA ALA A 28 -39.62 -20.37 -10.80
C ALA A 28 -38.63 -19.51 -9.98
N PRO A 29 -37.70 -20.12 -9.22
CA PRO A 29 -36.76 -19.37 -8.40
C PRO A 29 -35.98 -18.37 -9.25
N THR A 30 -35.70 -17.21 -8.67
CA THR A 30 -34.93 -16.15 -9.31
C THR A 30 -33.60 -16.72 -9.82
N LYS A 31 -33.34 -16.55 -11.12
CA LYS A 31 -32.09 -17.01 -11.73
C LYS A 31 -30.94 -16.11 -11.26
N HIS A 32 -30.23 -16.55 -10.24
CA HIS A 32 -28.98 -15.93 -9.84
C HIS A 32 -27.95 -16.09 -10.97
N ASP A 33 -27.25 -15.00 -11.30
CA ASP A 33 -26.06 -15.07 -12.14
C ASP A 33 -24.97 -15.85 -11.39
N LYS A 34 -24.75 -17.10 -11.80
CA LYS A 34 -23.81 -18.04 -11.15
C LYS A 34 -22.35 -17.56 -11.21
N SER A 35 -22.03 -16.58 -12.05
CA SER A 35 -20.69 -15.99 -12.10
C SER A 35 -20.40 -15.10 -10.90
N VAL A 36 -21.44 -14.54 -10.25
CA VAL A 36 -21.29 -13.67 -9.09
C VAL A 36 -21.12 -14.54 -7.85
N THR A 37 -19.94 -14.44 -7.24
CA THR A 37 -19.55 -15.20 -6.06
C THR A 37 -19.07 -14.26 -4.97
N SER A 38 -19.05 -14.76 -3.73
CA SER A 38 -18.42 -14.09 -2.61
C SER A 38 -17.23 -14.91 -2.12
N VAL A 39 -16.14 -14.23 -1.82
CA VAL A 39 -14.93 -14.83 -1.26
C VAL A 39 -14.64 -14.14 0.06
N SER A 40 -14.51 -14.94 1.11
CA SER A 40 -14.19 -14.48 2.45
C SER A 40 -12.80 -14.97 2.86
N LEU A 41 -11.92 -14.02 3.17
CA LEU A 41 -10.61 -14.25 3.76
C LEU A 41 -10.68 -13.92 5.25
N ASP A 42 -10.89 -14.93 6.08
CA ASP A 42 -11.05 -14.77 7.54
C ASP A 42 -9.93 -15.52 8.29
N GLN A 43 -9.05 -14.80 8.98
CA GLN A 43 -7.97 -15.39 9.79
C GLN A 43 -8.48 -16.17 11.01
N GLY A 44 -9.67 -15.84 11.49
CA GLY A 44 -10.37 -16.48 12.62
C GLY A 44 -11.17 -17.71 12.24
N ALA A 45 -11.31 -18.03 10.95
CA ALA A 45 -12.03 -19.21 10.50
C ALA A 45 -11.40 -20.52 11.01
N PRO A 46 -12.19 -21.61 11.17
CA PRO A 46 -11.69 -22.93 11.52
C PRO A 46 -10.57 -23.38 10.57
N ARG A 47 -9.56 -24.10 11.09
CA ARG A 47 -8.35 -24.47 10.35
C ARG A 47 -8.62 -25.14 8.99
N HIS A 48 -9.69 -25.95 8.88
CA HIS A 48 -10.03 -26.69 7.66
C HIS A 48 -10.73 -25.83 6.59
N LEU A 49 -11.27 -24.66 6.95
CA LEU A 49 -11.92 -23.71 6.01
C LEU A 49 -11.06 -22.46 5.77
N ARG A 50 -10.00 -22.28 6.54
CA ARG A 50 -9.20 -21.07 6.52
C ARG A 50 -8.17 -21.10 5.39
N LEU A 51 -8.35 -20.20 4.42
CA LEU A 51 -7.43 -20.00 3.29
C LEU A 51 -6.22 -19.11 3.62
N VAL A 52 -6.34 -18.28 4.66
CA VAL A 52 -5.34 -17.28 5.03
C VAL A 52 -4.62 -17.60 6.34
N LYS A 53 -3.33 -17.30 6.42
CA LYS A 53 -2.55 -17.49 7.65
C LYS A 53 -2.90 -16.40 8.66
N LYS A 54 -2.72 -16.69 9.95
CA LYS A 54 -2.85 -15.71 11.03
C LYS A 54 -1.61 -14.82 11.08
N GLY A 55 -1.79 -13.54 11.41
CA GLY A 55 -0.72 -12.57 11.56
C GLY A 55 -1.20 -11.16 11.26
N GLU A 56 -0.37 -10.19 11.58
CA GLU A 56 -0.59 -8.79 11.24
C GLU A 56 -0.17 -8.52 9.80
N LEU A 57 -0.82 -7.56 9.16
CA LEU A 57 -0.55 -7.12 7.79
C LEU A 57 0.29 -5.85 7.79
N ASP A 58 1.09 -5.68 6.73
CA ASP A 58 1.73 -4.41 6.43
C ASP A 58 0.74 -3.49 5.68
N LEU A 59 0.65 -2.22 6.09
CA LEU A 59 -0.30 -1.25 5.52
C LEU A 59 0.04 -0.85 4.09
N GLN A 60 1.33 -0.70 3.75
CA GLN A 60 1.72 -0.30 2.41
C GLN A 60 1.50 -1.44 1.42
N GLU A 61 1.86 -2.66 1.81
CA GLU A 61 1.70 -3.84 0.96
C GLU A 61 0.22 -4.19 0.70
N ILE A 62 -0.63 -4.11 1.73
CA ILE A 62 -2.07 -4.32 1.53
C ILE A 62 -2.69 -3.21 0.66
N SER A 63 -2.28 -1.96 0.85
CA SER A 63 -2.78 -0.83 0.05
C SER A 63 -2.34 -0.96 -1.42
N LYS A 64 -1.09 -1.34 -1.67
CA LYS A 64 -0.55 -1.62 -3.00
C LYS A 64 -1.35 -2.73 -3.70
N TRP A 65 -1.53 -3.86 -3.03
CA TRP A 65 -2.32 -4.96 -3.57
C TRP A 65 -3.78 -4.56 -3.84
N MET A 66 -4.42 -3.79 -2.95
CA MET A 66 -5.79 -3.31 -3.17
C MET A 66 -5.89 -2.44 -4.42
N ASN A 67 -4.95 -1.50 -4.61
CA ASN A 67 -4.91 -0.64 -5.79
C ASN A 67 -4.72 -1.44 -7.10
N GLU A 68 -3.82 -2.42 -7.09
CA GLU A 68 -3.63 -3.35 -8.22
C GLU A 68 -4.91 -4.14 -8.51
N LEU A 69 -5.55 -4.68 -7.46
CA LEU A 69 -6.77 -5.48 -7.60
C LEU A 69 -7.92 -4.67 -8.21
N ILE A 70 -8.09 -3.42 -7.80
CA ILE A 70 -9.11 -2.52 -8.36
C ILE A 70 -8.77 -2.17 -9.82
N GLY A 71 -7.50 -1.90 -10.13
CA GLY A 71 -7.06 -1.59 -11.49
C GLY A 71 -7.31 -2.74 -12.46
N VAL A 72 -7.15 -3.99 -12.02
CA VAL A 72 -7.33 -5.18 -12.87
C VAL A 72 -8.77 -5.70 -12.88
N GLN A 73 -9.45 -5.72 -11.72
CA GLN A 73 -10.75 -6.39 -11.54
C GLN A 73 -11.89 -5.46 -11.13
N GLY A 74 -11.69 -4.14 -11.09
CA GLY A 74 -12.65 -3.16 -10.56
C GLY A 74 -14.03 -3.19 -11.21
N GLU A 75 -14.14 -3.53 -12.49
CA GLU A 75 -15.44 -3.67 -13.18
C GLU A 75 -16.23 -4.90 -12.73
N THR A 76 -15.50 -5.98 -12.44
CA THR A 76 -16.06 -7.26 -12.00
C THR A 76 -16.19 -7.37 -10.48
N MET A 77 -15.56 -6.46 -9.74
CA MET A 77 -15.61 -6.36 -8.29
C MET A 77 -16.75 -5.43 -7.90
N PHE A 78 -17.78 -5.95 -7.25
CA PHE A 78 -18.97 -5.15 -6.90
C PHE A 78 -18.85 -4.54 -5.51
N ARG A 79 -18.35 -5.32 -4.55
CA ARG A 79 -18.20 -4.86 -3.18
C ARG A 79 -17.02 -5.53 -2.50
N MET A 80 -16.31 -4.74 -1.72
CA MET A 80 -15.34 -5.26 -0.76
C MET A 80 -15.54 -4.60 0.58
N LYS A 81 -15.36 -5.38 1.64
CA LYS A 81 -15.32 -4.89 3.01
C LYS A 81 -14.28 -5.66 3.78
N GLY A 82 -13.56 -4.98 4.66
CA GLY A 82 -12.66 -5.67 5.56
C GLY A 82 -12.35 -4.89 6.82
N ILE A 83 -11.95 -5.64 7.83
CA ILE A 83 -11.35 -5.17 9.06
C ILE A 83 -9.99 -5.84 9.13
N LEU A 84 -8.92 -5.08 9.23
CA LEU A 84 -7.55 -5.57 9.18
C LEU A 84 -6.80 -5.30 10.47
N ALA A 85 -6.01 -6.28 10.88
CA ALA A 85 -5.00 -6.15 11.92
C ALA A 85 -3.69 -5.69 11.27
N ILE A 86 -3.41 -4.38 11.36
CA ILE A 86 -2.21 -3.77 10.80
C ILE A 86 -1.10 -3.78 11.86
N LYS A 87 0.12 -4.16 11.46
CA LYS A 87 1.26 -4.11 12.36
C LYS A 87 1.55 -2.66 12.75
N HIS A 88 1.92 -2.43 14.01
CA HIS A 88 2.15 -1.09 14.55
C HIS A 88 0.92 -0.14 14.52
N ALA A 89 -0.29 -0.71 14.58
CA ALA A 89 -1.51 0.05 14.78
C ALA A 89 -2.37 -0.59 15.87
N GLU A 90 -2.72 0.18 16.90
CA GLU A 90 -3.64 -0.27 17.96
C GLU A 90 -5.11 -0.20 17.54
N GLU A 91 -5.39 0.44 16.41
CA GLU A 91 -6.71 0.62 15.83
C GLU A 91 -7.00 -0.40 14.73
N LYS A 92 -8.28 -0.69 14.53
CA LYS A 92 -8.78 -1.50 13.42
C LYS A 92 -8.67 -0.66 12.15
N PHE A 93 -8.07 -1.22 11.11
CA PHE A 93 -8.11 -0.61 9.79
C PHE A 93 -9.30 -1.16 9.01
N VAL A 94 -10.24 -0.29 8.66
CA VAL A 94 -11.47 -0.67 7.96
C VAL A 94 -11.34 -0.29 6.49
N TYR A 95 -11.47 -1.29 5.62
CA TYR A 95 -11.62 -1.09 4.18
C TYR A 95 -13.10 -1.19 3.79
N HIS A 96 -13.54 -0.28 2.94
CA HIS A 96 -14.79 -0.42 2.22
C HIS A 96 -14.62 0.03 0.77
N GLY A 97 -15.10 -0.80 -0.14
CA GLY A 97 -15.05 -0.54 -1.57
C GLY A 97 -16.36 -0.88 -2.25
N VAL A 98 -16.77 -0.02 -3.17
CA VAL A 98 -17.92 -0.20 -4.04
C VAL A 98 -17.45 0.06 -5.47
N HIS A 99 -17.49 -0.98 -6.30
CA HIS A 99 -16.89 -0.95 -7.63
C HIS A 99 -15.43 -0.48 -7.59
N MET A 100 -15.11 0.59 -8.31
CA MET A 100 -13.76 1.13 -8.45
C MET A 100 -13.35 2.10 -7.34
N ILE A 101 -14.27 2.43 -6.42
CA ILE A 101 -14.01 3.36 -5.33
C ILE A 101 -13.70 2.57 -4.08
N VAL A 102 -12.49 2.72 -3.56
CA VAL A 102 -12.05 2.07 -2.33
C VAL A 102 -11.51 3.11 -1.38
N ASN A 103 -12.04 3.07 -0.16
CA ASN A 103 -11.57 3.88 0.95
C ASN A 103 -11.12 2.96 2.07
N GLY A 104 -10.03 3.35 2.72
CA GLY A 104 -9.50 2.69 3.90
C GLY A 104 -9.19 3.73 4.97
N GLY A 105 -9.47 3.41 6.23
CA GLY A 105 -9.17 4.29 7.34
C GLY A 105 -9.10 3.54 8.67
N PHE A 106 -8.39 4.13 9.62
CA PHE A 106 -8.42 3.68 11.01
C PHE A 106 -9.77 4.03 11.63
N SER A 107 -10.26 3.14 12.47
CA SER A 107 -11.53 3.26 13.18
C SER A 107 -11.30 3.00 14.66
N GLU A 108 -12.16 2.23 15.30
CA GLU A 108 -12.06 1.90 16.72
C GLU A 108 -10.76 1.16 17.08
N ALA A 109 -10.26 1.41 18.28
CA ALA A 109 -9.18 0.65 18.90
C ALA A 109 -9.58 -0.84 19.04
N TRP A 110 -8.59 -1.73 18.99
CA TRP A 110 -8.79 -3.12 19.37
C TRP A 110 -9.12 -3.22 20.87
N VAL A 111 -10.16 -3.99 21.24
CA VAL A 111 -10.53 -4.15 22.65
C VAL A 111 -9.45 -4.96 23.38
N PRO A 112 -9.11 -4.62 24.64
CA PRO A 112 -8.19 -5.43 25.42
C PRO A 112 -8.65 -6.89 25.48
N LYS A 113 -7.76 -7.83 25.11
CA LYS A 113 -8.00 -9.29 24.99
C LYS A 113 -8.78 -9.74 23.75
N GLU A 114 -9.20 -8.84 22.87
CA GLU A 114 -9.72 -9.22 21.54
C GLU A 114 -8.59 -9.79 20.68
N ARG A 115 -8.90 -10.82 19.88
CA ARG A 115 -7.93 -11.36 18.92
C ARG A 115 -7.85 -10.39 17.74
N ARG A 116 -6.65 -9.85 17.50
CA ARG A 116 -6.35 -9.02 16.33
C ARG A 116 -6.29 -9.90 15.08
N GLU A 117 -7.46 -10.17 14.52
CA GLU A 117 -7.65 -11.03 13.35
C GLU A 117 -8.28 -10.23 12.21
N SER A 118 -7.70 -10.36 11.03
CA SER A 118 -8.17 -9.70 9.82
C SER A 118 -9.26 -10.51 9.13
N LYS A 119 -10.24 -9.81 8.60
CA LYS A 119 -11.34 -10.35 7.81
C LYS A 119 -11.58 -9.48 6.59
N LEU A 120 -11.59 -10.08 5.42
CA LEU A 120 -11.90 -9.42 4.15
C LEU A 120 -12.97 -10.22 3.41
N VAL A 121 -13.94 -9.53 2.84
CA VAL A 121 -14.99 -10.13 2.01
C VAL A 121 -15.01 -9.39 0.68
N PHE A 122 -14.94 -10.15 -0.40
CA PHE A 122 -15.05 -9.69 -1.78
C PHE A 122 -16.32 -10.28 -2.38
N ILE A 123 -17.03 -9.47 -3.18
CA ILE A 123 -18.22 -9.88 -3.93
C ILE A 123 -18.01 -9.40 -5.36
N GLY A 124 -18.05 -10.32 -6.32
CA GLY A 124 -17.76 -10.01 -7.70
C GLY A 124 -17.91 -11.22 -8.62
N LYS A 125 -17.57 -11.04 -9.90
CA LYS A 125 -17.64 -12.10 -10.91
C LYS A 125 -16.33 -12.86 -11.03
N ASN A 126 -16.41 -14.19 -11.11
CA ASN A 126 -15.26 -15.08 -11.37
C ASN A 126 -14.07 -14.85 -10.41
N LEU A 127 -14.35 -14.61 -9.12
CA LEU A 127 -13.31 -14.43 -8.12
C LEU A 127 -12.54 -15.74 -7.91
N ASP A 128 -11.21 -15.66 -7.86
CA ASP A 128 -10.35 -16.80 -7.50
C ASP A 128 -10.00 -16.74 -6.00
N PRO A 129 -10.60 -17.60 -5.16
CA PRO A 129 -10.33 -17.60 -3.72
C PRO A 129 -8.88 -17.90 -3.37
N LYS A 130 -8.20 -18.74 -4.18
CA LYS A 130 -6.82 -19.14 -3.93
C LYS A 130 -5.86 -18.02 -4.27
N ALA A 131 -6.06 -17.33 -5.41
CA ALA A 131 -5.25 -16.17 -5.78
C ALA A 131 -5.41 -15.03 -4.77
N LEU A 132 -6.64 -14.72 -4.36
CA LEU A 132 -6.92 -13.70 -3.35
C LEU A 132 -6.27 -14.06 -1.99
N ALA A 133 -6.38 -15.32 -1.55
CA ALA A 133 -5.73 -15.78 -0.33
C ALA A 133 -4.20 -15.74 -0.41
N ALA A 134 -3.62 -16.09 -1.56
CA ALA A 134 -2.18 -16.02 -1.77
C ALA A 134 -1.65 -14.59 -1.68
N ARG A 135 -2.31 -13.63 -2.34
CA ARG A 135 -1.94 -12.21 -2.27
C ARG A 135 -2.11 -11.67 -0.85
N PHE A 136 -3.22 -11.98 -0.18
CA PHE A 136 -3.40 -11.62 1.23
C PHE A 136 -2.26 -12.14 2.12
N ASN A 137 -1.86 -13.41 1.94
CA ASN A 137 -0.78 -14.01 2.71
C ASN A 137 0.59 -13.37 2.42
N SER A 138 0.80 -12.84 1.21
CA SER A 138 2.03 -12.10 0.88
C SER A 138 2.13 -10.75 1.59
N CYS A 139 1.01 -10.16 2.02
CA CYS A 139 0.98 -8.91 2.78
C CYS A 139 1.20 -9.10 4.30
N LEU A 140 1.28 -10.35 4.78
CA LEU A 140 1.50 -10.62 6.21
C LEU A 140 2.94 -10.28 6.60
N VAL A 141 3.11 -9.68 7.78
CA VAL A 141 4.43 -9.37 8.32
C VAL A 141 5.07 -10.63 8.89
N THR A 142 5.62 -11.44 7.99
CA THR A 142 6.41 -12.62 8.31
C THR A 142 7.87 -12.37 7.94
N PRO A 143 8.83 -13.02 8.61
CA PRO A 143 10.25 -12.88 8.25
C PRO A 143 10.56 -13.26 6.79
N GLU A 144 9.76 -14.17 6.22
CA GLU A 144 9.88 -14.58 4.80
C GLU A 144 9.46 -13.46 3.85
N ASN A 145 8.32 -12.82 4.11
CA ASN A 145 7.82 -11.72 3.28
C ASN A 145 8.68 -10.45 3.45
N GLN A 146 9.14 -10.16 4.67
CA GLN A 146 10.06 -9.03 4.92
C GLN A 146 11.32 -9.12 4.06
N LYS A 147 11.96 -10.30 4.00
CA LYS A 147 13.11 -10.53 3.11
C LYS A 147 12.79 -10.35 1.62
N GLN A 148 11.54 -10.58 1.21
CA GLN A 148 11.14 -10.35 -0.18
C GLN A 148 10.95 -8.85 -0.45
N TRP A 149 10.36 -8.11 0.49
CA TRP A 149 10.21 -6.67 0.39
C TRP A 149 11.56 -5.95 0.41
N GLU A 150 12.49 -6.38 1.28
CA GLU A 150 13.87 -5.90 1.31
C GLU A 150 14.56 -6.02 -0.06
N LYS A 151 14.30 -7.09 -0.80
CA LYS A 151 14.84 -7.28 -2.15
C LYS A 151 14.17 -6.45 -3.25
N GLN A 152 12.97 -5.93 -2.98
CA GLN A 152 12.25 -5.05 -3.90
C GLN A 152 12.65 -3.58 -3.73
N LEU A 153 13.24 -3.24 -2.58
CA LEU A 153 13.79 -1.92 -2.32
C LEU A 153 15.01 -1.66 -3.21
N ARG A 154 15.16 -0.41 -3.65
CA ARG A 154 16.26 0.03 -4.51
C ARG A 154 17.61 0.10 -3.79
N PHE A 155 17.60 0.30 -2.47
CA PHE A 155 18.81 0.50 -1.65
C PHE A 155 18.87 -0.49 -0.49
N ALA A 156 20.07 -0.94 -0.16
CA ALA A 156 20.37 -1.78 0.98
C ALA A 156 20.98 -0.98 2.14
N ILE A 157 21.07 -1.61 3.31
CA ILE A 157 21.77 -1.02 4.47
C ILE A 157 23.26 -0.87 4.13
N GLY A 158 23.78 0.33 4.32
CA GLY A 158 25.15 0.72 3.98
C GLY A 158 25.29 1.45 2.65
N ASP A 159 24.24 1.47 1.81
CA ASP A 159 24.31 2.16 0.53
C ASP A 159 24.33 3.69 0.71
N ARG A 160 25.07 4.35 -0.18
CA ARG A 160 25.20 5.80 -0.27
C ARG A 160 24.09 6.36 -1.15
N VAL A 161 23.35 7.32 -0.61
CA VAL A 161 22.15 7.88 -1.23
C VAL A 161 22.10 9.38 -1.00
N GLU A 162 21.39 10.08 -1.87
CA GLU A 162 20.95 11.44 -1.59
C GLU A 162 19.49 11.43 -1.17
N CYS A 163 19.17 12.21 -0.15
CA CYS A 163 17.81 12.34 0.35
C CYS A 163 17.36 13.79 0.33
N LEU A 164 16.07 13.98 0.09
CA LEU A 164 15.47 15.30 0.08
C LEU A 164 15.26 15.81 1.51
N CYS A 165 16.01 16.83 1.90
CA CYS A 165 15.90 17.53 3.17
C CYS A 165 15.25 18.91 2.97
N GLY A 166 14.17 19.18 3.71
CA GLY A 166 13.52 20.48 3.69
C GLY A 166 12.88 20.85 2.34
N ALA A 167 12.95 22.12 1.96
CA ALA A 167 12.16 22.69 0.86
C ALA A 167 12.68 22.40 -0.56
N ASN A 168 13.91 21.87 -0.71
CA ASN A 168 14.47 21.29 -1.94
C ASN A 168 15.99 20.98 -1.82
N MET A 169 16.54 20.79 -0.62
CA MET A 169 17.97 20.54 -0.48
C MET A 169 18.22 19.04 -0.52
N TRP A 170 19.06 18.58 -1.43
CA TRP A 170 19.54 17.21 -1.45
C TRP A 170 20.77 17.10 -0.58
N VAL A 171 20.78 16.13 0.32
CA VAL A 171 21.90 15.89 1.23
C VAL A 171 22.30 14.42 1.10
N ALA A 172 23.59 14.20 0.93
CA ALA A 172 24.17 12.86 0.92
C ALA A 172 24.07 12.22 2.31
N GLY A 173 23.85 10.91 2.31
CA GLY A 173 23.79 10.13 3.53
C GLY A 173 23.92 8.64 3.26
N THR A 174 23.88 7.88 4.34
CA THR A 174 24.04 6.42 4.32
C THR A 174 22.80 5.75 4.88
N VAL A 175 22.27 4.75 4.19
CA VAL A 175 21.12 3.97 4.69
C VAL A 175 21.55 3.13 5.89
N VAL A 176 20.95 3.37 7.06
CA VAL A 176 21.31 2.67 8.31
C VAL A 176 20.28 1.62 8.73
N ALA A 177 19.02 1.77 8.31
CA ALA A 177 17.97 0.81 8.60
C ALA A 177 16.91 0.79 7.50
N LEU A 178 16.27 -0.37 7.35
CA LEU A 178 15.10 -0.56 6.48
C LEU A 178 13.85 -0.71 7.34
N PHE A 179 12.69 -0.37 6.77
CA PHE A 179 11.40 -0.49 7.46
C PHE A 179 11.38 0.23 8.83
N TYR A 180 11.95 1.44 8.86
CA TYR A 180 12.07 2.25 10.07
C TYR A 180 10.71 2.83 10.50
N ARG A 181 10.53 2.96 11.81
CA ARG A 181 9.33 3.57 12.40
C ARG A 181 9.70 4.44 13.59
N ASP A 182 9.07 5.62 13.64
CA ASP A 182 9.13 6.56 14.75
C ASP A 182 7.76 6.65 15.47
N GLU A 183 7.74 7.07 16.74
CA GLU A 183 6.52 7.31 17.52
C GLU A 183 5.66 8.42 16.93
N LYS A 184 6.26 9.40 16.26
CA LYS A 184 5.54 10.51 15.60
C LYS A 184 4.88 10.12 14.28
N MET A 185 5.15 8.91 13.77
CA MET A 185 4.54 8.45 12.51
C MET A 185 3.09 8.01 12.70
N PRO A 186 2.25 8.15 11.66
CA PRO A 186 0.89 7.63 11.69
C PRO A 186 0.84 6.11 11.99
N PRO A 187 -0.28 5.63 12.57
CA PRO A 187 -0.49 4.20 12.83
C PRO A 187 -0.27 3.36 11.57
N GLY A 188 0.41 2.21 11.71
CA GLY A 188 0.66 1.30 10.59
C GLY A 188 1.63 1.79 9.50
N LYS A 189 2.04 3.07 9.51
CA LYS A 189 3.03 3.58 8.56
C LYS A 189 4.45 3.18 8.99
N VAL A 190 5.24 2.80 8.00
CA VAL A 190 6.66 2.45 8.12
C VAL A 190 7.39 3.14 6.96
N ALA A 191 8.56 3.69 7.24
CA ALA A 191 9.44 4.30 6.26
C ALA A 191 10.35 3.23 5.63
N PRO A 192 10.49 3.17 4.29
CA PRO A 192 11.38 2.21 3.64
C PRO A 192 12.83 2.30 4.12
N TYR A 193 13.34 3.52 4.34
CA TYR A 193 14.74 3.77 4.68
C TYR A 193 14.89 4.78 5.83
N GLN A 194 15.85 4.51 6.71
CA GLN A 194 16.42 5.49 7.63
C GLN A 194 17.83 5.83 7.14
N ILE A 195 18.14 7.11 7.08
CA ILE A 195 19.38 7.63 6.49
C ILE A 195 20.10 8.50 7.51
N LEU A 196 21.40 8.25 7.68
CA LEU A 196 22.31 9.11 8.44
C LEU A 196 22.93 10.11 7.46
N LEU A 197 22.69 11.41 7.70
CA LEU A 197 23.19 12.48 6.85
C LEU A 197 24.64 12.83 7.17
N ASP A 198 25.36 13.29 6.15
CA ASP A 198 26.78 13.67 6.29
C ASP A 198 26.97 15.13 6.74
N ASN A 199 25.93 15.96 6.62
CA ASN A 199 26.02 17.40 6.88
C ASN A 199 26.24 17.74 8.36
N GLU A 200 25.60 16.99 9.26
CA GLU A 200 25.64 17.18 10.70
C GLU A 200 25.84 15.83 11.40
N LYS A 201 26.72 15.81 12.40
CA LYS A 201 26.98 14.59 13.18
C LYS A 201 25.69 14.09 13.85
N ASP A 202 25.40 12.82 13.63
CA ASP A 202 24.25 12.08 14.18
C ASP A 202 22.87 12.60 13.73
N HIS A 203 22.79 13.30 12.60
CA HIS A 203 21.49 13.72 12.06
C HIS A 203 20.84 12.62 11.23
N LEU A 204 19.84 11.95 11.82
CA LEU A 204 19.07 10.87 11.19
C LEU A 204 17.76 11.39 10.61
N ILE A 205 17.50 11.05 9.36
CA ILE A 205 16.22 11.29 8.68
C ILE A 205 15.63 9.97 8.16
N TRP A 206 14.43 10.03 7.62
CA TRP A 206 13.76 8.87 7.02
C TRP A 206 13.08 9.27 5.71
N ALA A 207 13.14 8.37 4.74
CA ALA A 207 12.44 8.55 3.46
C ALA A 207 10.99 8.05 3.60
N PRO A 208 9.95 8.87 3.28
CA PRO A 208 8.55 8.44 3.38
C PRO A 208 8.14 7.39 2.36
N SER A 209 8.86 7.32 1.23
CA SER A 209 8.58 6.47 0.07
C SER A 209 9.89 6.11 -0.63
N ASP A 210 9.90 4.97 -1.33
CA ASP A 210 11.00 4.57 -2.21
C ASP A 210 10.79 5.13 -3.63
N ASP A 211 10.99 6.43 -3.79
CA ASP A 211 10.92 7.09 -5.09
C ASP A 211 11.92 8.26 -5.19
N ASP A 212 12.25 8.65 -6.44
CA ASP A 212 13.24 9.70 -6.74
C ASP A 212 12.87 11.09 -6.22
N ARG A 213 11.66 11.29 -5.68
CA ARG A 213 11.28 12.55 -5.01
C ARG A 213 11.76 12.59 -3.57
N CYS A 214 12.19 11.47 -3.01
CA CYS A 214 12.60 11.35 -1.62
C CYS A 214 14.02 10.81 -1.46
N ILE A 215 14.41 9.85 -2.30
CA ILE A 215 15.71 9.17 -2.23
C ILE A 215 16.18 8.77 -3.62
N ARG A 216 17.45 9.07 -3.93
CA ARG A 216 18.09 8.76 -5.20
C ARG A 216 19.52 8.29 -4.99
N VAL A 217 20.10 7.68 -6.04
CA VAL A 217 21.52 7.30 -6.06
C VAL A 217 22.36 8.58 -5.96
N LEU A 218 23.42 8.54 -5.15
CA LEU A 218 24.43 9.60 -5.14
C LEU A 218 25.15 9.58 -6.50
N CYS A 219 24.93 10.59 -7.32
CA CYS A 219 25.83 10.88 -8.44
C CYS A 219 27.10 11.47 -7.84
N GLU A 220 28.16 10.67 -7.79
CA GLU A 220 29.51 11.23 -7.78
C GLU A 220 29.70 11.77 -9.19
N ASP A 221 29.62 13.09 -9.35
CA ASP A 221 30.07 13.73 -10.58
C ASP A 221 31.57 13.38 -10.71
N GLU A 222 31.90 12.45 -11.61
CA GLU A 222 33.25 12.36 -12.21
C GLU A 222 33.46 13.61 -13.08
N ASP A 223 33.51 14.78 -12.45
CA ASP A 223 33.99 16.03 -13.05
C ASP A 223 35.09 16.60 -12.14
N SER A 224 36.16 15.82 -11.97
CA SER A 224 37.40 16.29 -11.33
C SER A 224 38.65 16.04 -12.18
N ASP A 225 38.53 15.92 -13.51
CA ASP A 225 39.70 15.65 -14.36
C ASP A 225 39.73 16.44 -15.69
N SER A 226 39.10 17.62 -15.73
CA SER A 226 39.18 18.49 -16.92
C SER A 226 39.36 19.98 -16.62
N LYS A 227 39.95 20.34 -15.47
CA LYS A 227 40.27 21.74 -15.14
C LYS A 227 41.72 22.01 -14.76
N GLU A 228 42.58 21.00 -14.74
CA GLU A 228 44.03 21.22 -14.55
C GLU A 228 44.78 21.36 -15.90
N GLU A 229 44.20 20.98 -17.04
CA GLU A 229 44.84 21.17 -18.36
C GLU A 229 44.64 22.57 -18.97
N ASP A 230 43.71 23.39 -18.44
CA ASP A 230 43.47 24.75 -18.97
C ASP A 230 44.36 25.83 -18.32
N GLU A 231 44.93 25.59 -17.12
CA GLU A 231 45.85 26.56 -16.47
C GLU A 231 47.31 26.42 -16.95
N GLU A 232 47.75 25.24 -17.41
CA GLU A 232 49.08 25.10 -18.02
C GLU A 232 49.13 25.68 -19.45
N ALA A 233 48.00 25.71 -20.17
CA ALA A 233 47.93 26.28 -21.51
C ALA A 233 47.92 27.82 -21.55
N GLU A 234 47.46 28.49 -20.48
CA GLU A 234 47.51 29.96 -20.40
C GLU A 234 48.89 30.49 -19.98
N MET A 235 49.73 29.69 -19.33
CA MET A 235 51.09 30.11 -18.93
C MET A 235 52.12 29.98 -20.07
N GLU A 236 51.92 29.08 -21.05
CA GLU A 236 52.81 28.97 -22.22
C GLU A 236 52.59 30.07 -23.27
N VAL A 237 51.42 30.72 -23.30
CA VAL A 237 51.12 31.78 -24.29
C VAL A 237 51.71 33.15 -23.86
N GLU A 238 51.90 33.40 -22.56
CA GLU A 238 52.50 34.66 -22.09
C GLU A 238 54.04 34.71 -22.19
N GLU A 239 54.74 33.57 -22.27
CA GLU A 239 56.21 33.56 -22.47
C GLU A 239 56.64 33.74 -23.94
N GLU A 240 55.74 33.58 -24.91
CA GLU A 240 56.07 33.76 -26.34
C GLU A 240 55.84 35.21 -26.85
N GLU A 241 55.19 36.08 -26.06
CA GLU A 241 54.97 37.51 -26.38
C GLU A 241 55.85 38.51 -25.59
N ALA A 242 56.85 38.05 -24.83
CA ALA A 242 57.78 38.90 -24.05
C ALA A 242 59.15 39.15 -24.72
#